data_AF-P29704-F1
#
_entry.id   AF-P29704-F1
#
_cell.length_a   1.000
_cell.length_b   1.000
_cell.length_c   1.000
_cell.angle_alpha   90.00
_cell.angle_beta   90.00
_cell.angle_gamma   90.00
#
_symmetry.space_group_name_H-M   'P 1'
#
loop_
_entity.id
_entity.type
_entity.pdbx_description
1 polymer ?
#
loop_
_entity_poly.entity_id
_entity_poly.type
_entity_poly.pdbx_seq_one_letter_code
_entity_poly.pdbx_strand_id
1 'polypeptide(L)'
;MGKLLQLALHPVEMKAALKLKFCRTPLFSIYDQSTSPYLLHCFELLNLTSRSFAAVIRELHPELRNCVTLFYLILRALDTIEDDMSIEHDLKIDLLRHFHEKLLLTKWSFDGNAPDVKDRAVLTDFESILIEFHKLKPEYQEVIKEITEKMGNGMADYILDENYNLNGLQTVHDYDVYCHYVAGLVGDGLTRLIVIAKFANESLYSNEQLYESMGLFLQKTNIIRDYNEDLVDGRSFWPKEIWSQYAPQLKDFMKPENEQLGLDCINHLVLNALSHVIDVLTYLAGIHEQSTFQFCAIPQVMAIATLALVFNNREVLHGNVKIRKGTTCYLILKSRTLRGCVEIFDYYLRDIKSKLAVQDPNFLKLNIQISKIEQFMEEMYQDKLPPNVKPNETPIFLKVKERSRYDDELVPTQQEEEYKFNMVLSIILSVLLGFYYIYTLHRA
;
A
#
# COMPACT_ATOMS: atom_id res chain seq x y z
N MET A 1 -24.18 10.75 -5.00
CA MET A 1 -23.55 12.05 -5.35
C MET A 1 -22.53 11.81 -6.46
N GLY A 2 -22.57 12.56 -7.57
CA GLY A 2 -21.60 12.38 -8.65
C GLY A 2 -20.16 12.71 -8.22
N LYS A 3 -19.15 12.04 -8.79
CA LYS A 3 -17.71 12.19 -8.44
C LYS A 3 -17.24 13.65 -8.44
N LEU A 4 -17.76 14.49 -9.35
CA LEU A 4 -17.45 15.92 -9.42
C LEU A 4 -17.97 16.71 -8.22
N LEU A 5 -19.17 16.38 -7.74
CA LEU A 5 -19.79 17.06 -6.61
C LEU A 5 -19.06 16.73 -5.31
N GLN A 6 -18.58 15.49 -5.16
CA GLN A 6 -17.74 15.09 -4.04
C GLN A 6 -16.42 15.87 -4.02
N LEU A 7 -15.75 16.03 -5.17
CA LEU A 7 -14.53 16.85 -5.24
C LEU A 7 -14.79 18.33 -4.93
N ALA A 8 -15.92 18.88 -5.41
CA ALA A 8 -16.27 20.27 -5.14
C ALA A 8 -16.49 20.55 -3.63
N LEU A 9 -16.95 19.57 -2.86
CA LEU A 9 -17.10 19.66 -1.40
C LEU A 9 -15.77 19.52 -0.64
N HIS A 10 -14.69 19.11 -1.32
CA HIS A 10 -13.36 18.94 -0.73
C HIS A 10 -12.30 19.72 -1.54
N PRO A 11 -12.18 21.05 -1.33
CA PRO A 11 -11.34 21.91 -2.16
C PRO A 11 -9.86 21.49 -2.22
N VAL A 12 -9.31 21.02 -1.10
CA VAL A 12 -7.91 20.54 -1.02
C VAL A 12 -7.73 19.27 -1.86
N GLU A 13 -8.69 18.34 -1.79
CA GLU A 13 -8.68 17.11 -2.59
C GLU A 13 -8.86 17.41 -4.08
N MET A 14 -9.73 18.35 -4.43
CA MET A 14 -9.91 18.80 -5.81
C MET A 14 -8.63 19.43 -6.37
N LYS A 15 -7.99 20.32 -5.60
CA LYS A 15 -6.68 20.89 -5.96
C LYS A 15 -5.65 19.78 -6.20
N ALA A 16 -5.57 18.81 -5.29
CA ALA A 16 -4.64 17.69 -5.43
C ALA A 16 -4.92 16.86 -6.69
N ALA A 17 -6.18 16.51 -6.96
CA ALA A 17 -6.56 15.75 -8.15
C ALA A 17 -6.21 16.48 -9.45
N LEU A 18 -6.44 17.80 -9.50
CA LEU A 18 -6.11 18.62 -10.67
C LEU A 18 -4.59 18.78 -10.83
N LYS A 19 -3.86 19.04 -9.75
CA LYS A 19 -2.40 19.17 -9.78
C LYS A 19 -1.74 17.86 -10.25
N LEU A 20 -2.19 16.72 -9.72
CA LEU A 20 -1.70 15.40 -10.13
C LEU A 20 -1.97 15.12 -11.62
N LYS A 21 -3.12 15.55 -12.14
CA LYS A 21 -3.53 15.30 -13.52
C LYS A 21 -2.89 16.23 -14.54
N PHE A 22 -2.70 17.51 -14.20
CA PHE A 22 -2.36 18.55 -15.20
C PHE A 22 -1.03 19.24 -14.97
N CYS A 23 -0.48 19.21 -13.74
CA CYS A 23 0.73 19.95 -13.41
C CYS A 23 1.92 19.04 -13.09
N ARG A 24 1.66 17.83 -12.60
CA ARG A 24 2.70 16.88 -12.24
C ARG A 24 3.48 16.42 -13.46
N THR A 25 4.79 16.51 -13.36
CA THR A 25 5.72 15.91 -14.32
C THR A 25 6.22 14.59 -13.74
N PRO A 26 6.08 13.44 -14.43
CA PRO A 26 6.67 12.20 -13.96
C PRO A 26 8.19 12.31 -13.94
N LEU A 27 8.83 11.68 -12.95
CA LEU A 27 10.30 11.71 -12.79
C LEU A 27 11.03 11.07 -13.97
N PHE A 28 10.40 10.07 -14.59
CA PHE A 28 10.95 9.32 -15.69
C PHE A 28 9.90 9.17 -16.80
N SER A 29 10.35 9.20 -18.06
CA SER A 29 9.46 8.90 -19.19
C SER A 29 8.91 7.49 -19.04
N ILE A 30 7.61 7.32 -19.24
CA ILE A 30 6.94 6.03 -19.07
C ILE A 30 7.17 5.11 -20.26
N TYR A 31 7.33 5.70 -21.45
CA TYR A 31 7.57 4.99 -22.69
C TYR A 31 8.91 5.43 -23.28
N ASP A 32 9.74 4.45 -23.60
CA ASP A 32 10.86 4.64 -24.52
C ASP A 32 10.50 4.04 -25.88
N GLN A 33 11.07 4.56 -26.96
CA GLN A 33 10.89 4.05 -28.32
C GLN A 33 11.32 2.58 -28.46
N SER A 34 12.11 2.07 -27.51
CA SER A 34 12.59 0.70 -27.42
C SER A 34 11.62 -0.29 -26.74
N THR A 35 10.45 0.16 -26.27
CA THR A 35 9.49 -0.69 -25.53
C THR A 35 8.95 -1.81 -26.43
N SER A 36 9.17 -3.08 -26.04
CA SER A 36 8.68 -4.24 -26.81
C SER A 36 7.13 -4.34 -26.74
N PRO A 37 6.48 -5.00 -27.72
CA PRO A 37 5.05 -5.29 -27.65
C PRO A 37 4.66 -6.10 -26.40
N TYR A 38 5.53 -7.03 -25.97
CA TYR A 38 5.29 -7.85 -24.77
C TYR A 38 5.34 -7.02 -23.49
N LEU A 39 6.28 -6.07 -23.39
CA LEU A 39 6.36 -5.16 -22.24
C LEU A 39 5.18 -4.19 -22.20
N LEU A 40 4.72 -3.70 -23.35
CA LEU A 40 3.47 -2.91 -23.43
C LEU A 40 2.28 -3.72 -22.91
N HIS A 41 2.18 -4.99 -23.30
CA HIS A 41 1.13 -5.87 -22.82
C HIS A 41 1.25 -6.15 -21.31
N CYS A 42 2.46 -6.34 -20.77
CA CYS A 42 2.67 -6.40 -19.32
C CYS A 42 2.17 -5.14 -18.61
N PHE A 43 2.38 -3.94 -19.18
CA PHE A 43 1.80 -2.71 -18.60
C PHE A 43 0.27 -2.66 -18.70
N GLU A 44 -0.33 -3.22 -19.75
CA GLU A 44 -1.80 -3.35 -19.85
C GLU A 44 -2.34 -4.27 -18.75
N LEU A 45 -1.74 -5.46 -18.58
CA LEU A 45 -2.06 -6.39 -17.49
C LEU A 45 -1.88 -5.73 -16.12
N LEU A 46 -0.84 -4.92 -15.93
CA LEU A 46 -0.61 -4.18 -14.69
C LEU A 46 -1.73 -3.18 -14.41
N ASN A 47 -2.19 -2.43 -15.42
CA ASN A 47 -3.29 -1.48 -15.27
C ASN A 47 -4.62 -2.17 -14.95
N LEU A 48 -4.85 -3.34 -15.55
CA LEU A 48 -6.05 -4.14 -15.35
C LEU A 48 -6.17 -4.64 -13.90
N THR A 49 -5.08 -5.18 -13.36
CA THR A 49 -5.04 -5.85 -12.06
C THR A 49 -4.82 -4.89 -10.88
N SER A 50 -3.89 -3.93 -11.02
CA SER A 50 -3.42 -3.11 -9.88
C SER A 50 -4.07 -1.73 -9.79
N ARG A 51 -4.77 -1.29 -10.84
CA ARG A 51 -5.49 -0.01 -10.94
C ARG A 51 -4.63 1.20 -10.55
N SER A 52 -4.83 1.75 -9.35
CA SER A 52 -4.09 2.93 -8.86
C SER A 52 -2.61 2.65 -8.61
N PHE A 53 -2.26 1.40 -8.29
CA PHE A 53 -0.86 1.05 -8.02
C PHE A 53 -0.02 0.95 -9.30
N ALA A 54 -0.65 0.69 -10.45
CA ALA A 54 0.00 0.71 -11.76
C ALA A 54 0.68 2.05 -12.04
N ALA A 55 0.01 3.16 -11.72
CA ALA A 55 0.56 4.49 -11.91
C ALA A 55 1.84 4.71 -11.08
N VAL A 56 1.88 4.16 -9.87
CA VAL A 56 3.03 4.28 -8.96
C VAL A 56 4.21 3.44 -9.47
N ILE A 57 3.96 2.20 -9.89
CA ILE A 57 5.00 1.32 -10.45
C ILE A 57 5.59 1.93 -11.72
N ARG A 58 4.75 2.49 -12.60
CA ARG A 58 5.19 3.07 -13.88
C ARG A 58 6.07 4.32 -13.74
N GLU A 59 6.07 4.94 -12.58
CA GLU A 59 6.90 6.11 -12.27
C GLU A 59 8.25 5.75 -11.66
N LEU A 60 8.49 4.47 -11.39
CA LEU A 60 9.81 3.99 -10.96
C LEU A 60 10.90 4.31 -11.98
N HIS A 61 12.11 4.47 -11.47
CA HIS A 61 13.33 4.53 -12.25
C HIS A 61 13.39 3.32 -13.20
N PRO A 62 13.80 3.50 -14.48
CA PRO A 62 13.80 2.43 -15.49
C PRO A 62 14.46 1.12 -15.04
N GLU A 63 15.53 1.23 -14.24
CA GLU A 63 16.23 0.09 -13.60
C GLU A 63 15.28 -0.87 -12.88
N LEU A 64 14.34 -0.36 -12.07
CA LEU A 64 13.42 -1.18 -11.29
C LEU A 64 12.01 -1.26 -11.87
N ARG A 65 11.60 -0.34 -12.74
CA ARG A 65 10.22 -0.29 -13.24
C ARG A 65 9.76 -1.60 -13.87
N ASN A 66 10.54 -2.13 -14.81
CA ASN A 66 10.17 -3.35 -15.52
C ASN A 66 10.27 -4.56 -14.60
N CYS A 67 11.32 -4.61 -13.77
CA CYS A 67 11.50 -5.65 -12.77
C CYS A 67 10.32 -5.73 -11.79
N VAL A 68 9.93 -4.60 -11.18
CA VAL A 68 8.80 -4.53 -10.24
C VAL A 68 7.46 -4.79 -10.93
N THR A 69 7.29 -4.35 -12.19
CA THR A 69 6.10 -4.69 -12.99
C THR A 69 5.96 -6.19 -13.13
N LEU A 70 7.02 -6.87 -13.55
CA LEU A 70 7.01 -8.31 -13.75
C LEU A 70 6.88 -9.06 -12.43
N PHE A 71 7.57 -8.62 -11.38
CA PHE A 71 7.44 -9.19 -10.05
C PHE A 71 5.99 -9.13 -9.56
N TYR A 72 5.34 -7.97 -9.69
CA TYR A 72 3.93 -7.82 -9.35
C TYR A 72 3.02 -8.77 -10.14
N LEU A 73 3.22 -8.87 -11.46
CA LEU A 73 2.38 -9.71 -12.32
C LEU A 73 2.56 -11.21 -12.02
N ILE A 74 3.79 -11.64 -11.76
CA ILE A 74 4.12 -13.02 -11.38
C ILE A 74 3.42 -13.37 -10.06
N LEU A 75 3.53 -12.51 -9.05
CA LEU A 75 2.84 -12.73 -7.78
C LEU A 75 1.32 -12.64 -7.91
N ARG A 76 0.78 -11.75 -8.75
CA ARG A 76 -0.65 -11.68 -9.05
C ARG A 76 -1.15 -12.96 -9.72
N ALA A 77 -0.36 -13.58 -10.58
CA ALA A 77 -0.71 -14.85 -11.20
C ALA A 77 -0.73 -15.99 -10.17
N LEU A 78 0.23 -16.01 -9.25
CA LEU A 78 0.24 -16.95 -8.13
C LEU A 78 -0.99 -16.78 -7.22
N ASP A 79 -1.29 -15.54 -6.81
CA ASP A 79 -2.47 -15.15 -6.03
C ASP A 79 -3.78 -15.58 -6.72
N THR A 80 -3.86 -15.43 -8.06
CA THR A 80 -5.03 -15.83 -8.85
C THR A 80 -5.24 -17.36 -8.82
N ILE A 81 -4.18 -18.17 -8.71
CA ILE A 81 -4.31 -19.62 -8.53
C ILE A 81 -4.79 -19.97 -7.12
N GLU A 82 -4.26 -19.29 -6.10
CA GLU A 82 -4.65 -19.50 -4.71
C GLU A 82 -6.15 -19.19 -4.50
N ASP A 83 -6.58 -18.00 -4.90
CA ASP A 83 -7.95 -17.48 -4.69
C ASP A 83 -9.01 -18.25 -5.51
N ASP A 84 -8.63 -18.93 -6.59
CA ASP A 84 -9.59 -19.57 -7.48
C ASP A 84 -10.15 -20.89 -6.92
N MET A 85 -11.35 -20.83 -6.34
CA MET A 85 -12.06 -21.98 -5.79
C MET A 85 -12.57 -22.99 -6.85
N SER A 86 -12.41 -22.72 -8.15
CA SER A 86 -12.79 -23.64 -9.23
C SER A 86 -11.69 -24.64 -9.59
N ILE A 87 -10.44 -24.39 -9.21
CA ILE A 87 -9.32 -25.30 -9.44
C ILE A 87 -9.41 -26.46 -8.44
N GLU A 88 -9.28 -27.69 -8.95
CA GLU A 88 -9.21 -28.90 -8.12
C GLU A 88 -8.04 -28.81 -7.12
N HIS A 89 -8.28 -29.31 -5.91
CA HIS A 89 -7.43 -29.05 -4.75
C HIS A 89 -5.99 -29.55 -4.94
N ASP A 90 -5.82 -30.78 -5.44
CA ASP A 90 -4.49 -31.36 -5.66
C ASP A 90 -3.75 -30.64 -6.78
N LEU A 91 -4.45 -30.28 -7.86
CA LEU A 91 -3.89 -29.45 -8.94
C LEU A 91 -3.47 -28.07 -8.44
N LYS A 92 -4.27 -27.41 -7.59
CA LYS A 92 -3.95 -26.09 -7.04
C LYS A 92 -2.65 -26.14 -6.22
N ILE A 93 -2.53 -27.13 -5.34
CA ILE A 93 -1.32 -27.31 -4.51
C ILE A 93 -0.09 -27.54 -5.40
N ASP A 94 -0.19 -28.41 -6.41
CA ASP A 94 0.94 -28.68 -7.31
C ASP A 94 1.37 -27.42 -8.08
N LEU A 95 0.39 -26.66 -8.59
CA LEU A 95 0.64 -25.40 -9.28
C LEU A 95 1.34 -24.39 -8.38
N LEU A 96 0.89 -24.20 -7.14
CA LEU A 96 1.47 -23.24 -6.20
C LEU A 96 2.91 -23.61 -5.83
N ARG A 97 3.16 -24.87 -5.46
CA ARG A 97 4.51 -25.33 -5.07
C ARG A 97 5.52 -25.22 -6.20
N HIS A 98 5.11 -25.54 -7.43
CA HIS A 98 5.99 -25.58 -8.60
C HIS A 98 5.85 -24.36 -9.52
N PHE A 99 5.17 -23.29 -9.08
CA PHE A 99 4.95 -22.09 -9.91
C PHE A 99 6.28 -21.42 -10.29
N HIS A 100 7.18 -21.33 -9.32
CA HIS A 100 8.51 -20.74 -9.49
C HIS A 100 9.34 -21.46 -10.57
N GLU A 101 9.13 -22.75 -10.79
CA GLU A 101 9.79 -23.51 -11.85
C GLU A 101 9.29 -23.11 -13.24
N LYS A 102 8.04 -22.63 -13.36
CA LYS A 102 7.48 -22.17 -14.63
C LYS A 102 8.20 -20.92 -15.14
N LEU A 103 8.83 -20.15 -14.25
CA LEU A 103 9.69 -19.01 -14.60
C LEU A 103 10.96 -19.43 -15.37
N LEU A 104 11.37 -20.70 -15.30
CA LEU A 104 12.50 -21.23 -16.06
C LEU A 104 12.12 -21.63 -17.50
N LEU A 105 10.82 -21.71 -17.80
CA LEU A 105 10.32 -22.06 -19.12
C LEU A 105 10.32 -20.84 -20.04
N THR A 106 10.48 -21.08 -21.34
CA THR A 106 10.38 -20.02 -22.36
C THR A 106 8.94 -19.73 -22.77
N LYS A 107 8.04 -20.70 -22.59
CA LYS A 107 6.60 -20.61 -22.87
C LYS A 107 5.83 -21.42 -21.85
N TRP A 108 4.89 -20.76 -21.19
CA TRP A 108 3.91 -21.38 -20.30
C TRP A 108 2.74 -20.40 -20.12
N SER A 109 1.55 -20.97 -19.99
CA SER A 109 0.33 -20.27 -19.59
C SER A 109 -0.59 -21.28 -18.91
N PHE A 110 -1.59 -20.77 -18.20
CA PHE A 110 -2.59 -21.61 -17.55
C PHE A 110 -3.99 -21.10 -17.88
N ASP A 111 -4.83 -22.03 -18.35
CA ASP A 111 -6.22 -21.78 -18.73
C ASP A 111 -7.16 -22.83 -18.08
N GLY A 112 -6.84 -23.23 -16.85
CA GLY A 112 -7.67 -24.15 -16.06
C GLY A 112 -8.67 -23.43 -15.14
N ASN A 113 -8.59 -22.11 -15.03
CA ASN A 113 -9.50 -21.29 -14.21
C ASN A 113 -10.90 -21.19 -14.83
N ALA A 114 -11.91 -20.94 -14.01
CA ALA A 114 -13.22 -20.54 -14.52
C ALA A 114 -13.15 -19.19 -15.31
N PRO A 115 -13.97 -18.99 -16.36
CA PRO A 115 -13.87 -17.82 -17.23
C PRO A 115 -14.11 -16.46 -16.56
N ASP A 116 -14.81 -16.44 -15.43
CA ASP A 116 -15.19 -15.26 -14.66
C ASP A 116 -14.21 -14.93 -13.51
N VAL A 117 -13.16 -15.75 -13.34
CA VAL A 117 -12.11 -15.52 -12.35
C VAL A 117 -11.43 -14.18 -12.63
N LYS A 118 -11.42 -13.34 -11.59
CA LYS A 118 -10.79 -12.03 -11.63
C LYS A 118 -9.30 -12.18 -11.93
N ASP A 119 -8.77 -11.29 -12.76
CA ASP A 119 -7.36 -11.23 -13.12
C ASP A 119 -6.83 -12.45 -13.92
N ARG A 120 -7.68 -13.42 -14.34
CA ARG A 120 -7.30 -14.60 -15.16
C ARG A 120 -6.36 -14.31 -16.33
N ALA A 121 -6.44 -13.13 -16.92
CA ALA A 121 -5.55 -12.69 -18.01
C ALA A 121 -4.06 -12.81 -17.69
N VAL A 122 -3.64 -12.64 -16.42
CA VAL A 122 -2.22 -12.79 -16.06
C VAL A 122 -1.74 -14.23 -16.20
N LEU A 123 -2.63 -15.23 -16.10
CA LEU A 123 -2.33 -16.66 -16.27
C LEU A 123 -2.41 -17.09 -17.73
N THR A 124 -3.42 -16.63 -18.47
CA THR A 124 -3.57 -17.00 -19.89
C THR A 124 -2.51 -16.35 -20.77
N ASP A 125 -2.10 -15.12 -20.42
CA ASP A 125 -1.16 -14.32 -21.21
C ASP A 125 0.26 -14.36 -20.60
N PHE A 126 0.52 -15.33 -19.72
CA PHE A 126 1.77 -15.46 -18.96
C PHE A 126 3.02 -15.61 -19.84
N GLU A 127 2.88 -16.04 -21.09
CA GLU A 127 3.98 -16.06 -22.07
C GLU A 127 4.62 -14.67 -22.26
N SER A 128 3.83 -13.60 -22.28
CA SER A 128 4.36 -12.23 -22.39
C SER A 128 5.17 -11.83 -21.16
N ILE A 129 4.74 -12.27 -19.98
CA ILE A 129 5.44 -12.06 -18.71
C ILE A 129 6.77 -12.80 -18.72
N LEU A 130 6.80 -14.06 -19.16
CA LEU A 130 8.03 -14.86 -19.26
C LEU A 130 9.06 -14.26 -20.23
N ILE A 131 8.61 -13.81 -21.41
CA ILE A 131 9.52 -13.21 -22.41
C ILE A 131 10.24 -12.00 -21.84
N GLU A 132 9.56 -11.15 -21.08
CA GLU A 132 10.17 -9.97 -20.46
C GLU A 132 10.94 -10.32 -19.17
N PHE A 133 10.50 -11.31 -18.41
CA PHE A 133 11.21 -11.82 -17.24
C PHE A 133 12.63 -12.30 -17.59
N HIS A 134 12.77 -13.07 -18.67
CA HIS A 134 14.06 -13.57 -19.14
C HIS A 134 15.03 -12.48 -19.62
N LYS A 135 14.57 -11.24 -19.81
CA LYS A 135 15.41 -10.09 -20.14
C LYS A 135 15.95 -9.35 -18.91
N LEU A 136 15.42 -9.64 -17.72
CA LEU A 136 15.90 -9.04 -16.48
C LEU A 136 17.32 -9.52 -16.16
N LYS A 137 18.03 -8.76 -15.33
CA LYS A 137 19.34 -9.18 -14.83
C LYS A 137 19.21 -10.51 -14.05
N PRO A 138 20.21 -11.41 -14.12
CA PRO A 138 20.17 -12.69 -13.40
C PRO A 138 19.90 -12.54 -11.90
N GLU A 139 20.49 -11.53 -11.27
CA GLU A 139 20.28 -11.19 -9.86
C GLU A 139 18.82 -10.81 -9.54
N TYR A 140 18.07 -10.21 -10.48
CA TYR A 140 16.65 -9.89 -10.29
C TYR A 140 15.76 -11.11 -10.53
N GLN A 141 16.10 -11.93 -11.53
CA GLN A 141 15.38 -13.17 -11.79
C GLN A 141 15.44 -14.11 -10.57
N GLU A 142 16.61 -14.23 -9.95
CA GLU A 142 16.82 -15.08 -8.77
C GLU A 142 15.95 -14.63 -7.59
N VAL A 143 15.93 -13.33 -7.29
CA VAL A 143 15.09 -12.79 -6.20
C VAL A 143 13.62 -13.08 -6.46
N ILE A 144 13.12 -12.77 -7.66
CA ILE A 144 11.70 -12.99 -8.01
C ILE A 144 11.35 -14.47 -7.90
N LYS A 145 12.20 -15.36 -8.41
CA LYS A 145 11.98 -16.81 -8.36
C LYS A 145 11.94 -17.32 -6.93
N GLU A 146 12.90 -16.94 -6.10
CA GLU A 146 12.99 -17.38 -4.70
C GLU A 146 11.78 -16.90 -3.89
N ILE A 147 11.35 -15.65 -4.06
CA ILE A 147 10.16 -15.14 -3.38
C ILE A 147 8.89 -15.86 -3.86
N THR A 148 8.78 -16.10 -5.17
CA THR A 148 7.66 -16.85 -5.75
C THR A 148 7.60 -18.28 -5.19
N GLU A 149 8.75 -18.94 -5.02
CA GLU A 149 8.84 -20.27 -4.43
C GLU A 149 8.38 -20.28 -2.97
N LYS A 150 8.89 -19.35 -2.15
CA LYS A 150 8.53 -19.25 -0.73
C LYS A 150 7.05 -18.93 -0.55
N MET A 151 6.53 -17.99 -1.33
CA MET A 151 5.12 -17.58 -1.27
C MET A 151 4.19 -18.71 -1.73
N GLY A 152 4.52 -19.39 -2.84
CA GLY A 152 3.73 -20.51 -3.34
C GLY A 152 3.69 -21.69 -2.37
N ASN A 153 4.81 -22.00 -1.71
CA ASN A 153 4.84 -23.02 -0.65
C ASN A 153 4.00 -22.61 0.57
N GLY A 154 4.13 -21.36 1.04
CA GLY A 154 3.34 -20.86 2.16
C GLY A 154 1.83 -20.90 1.90
N MET A 155 1.40 -20.47 0.72
CA MET A 155 -0.01 -20.58 0.29
C MET A 155 -0.50 -22.03 0.28
N ALA A 156 0.29 -22.94 -0.31
CA ALA A 156 -0.04 -24.36 -0.34
C ALA A 156 -0.13 -24.97 1.07
N ASP A 157 0.75 -24.57 1.98
CA ASP A 157 0.73 -25.03 3.37
C ASP A 157 -0.55 -24.60 4.10
N TYR A 158 -1.03 -23.36 3.90
CA TYR A 158 -2.30 -22.88 4.47
C TYR A 158 -3.52 -23.58 3.87
N ILE A 159 -3.50 -23.87 2.57
CA ILE A 159 -4.58 -24.65 1.92
C ILE A 159 -4.63 -26.08 2.51
N LEU A 160 -3.48 -26.68 2.82
CA LEU A 160 -3.38 -28.01 3.42
C LEU A 160 -3.67 -28.03 4.93
N ASP A 161 -3.67 -26.88 5.60
CA ASP A 161 -3.94 -26.80 7.03
C ASP A 161 -5.45 -26.96 7.31
N GLU A 162 -5.85 -28.19 7.64
CA GLU A 162 -7.22 -28.52 8.03
C GLU A 162 -7.72 -27.65 9.20
N ASN A 163 -6.83 -27.30 10.14
CA ASN A 163 -7.22 -26.48 11.28
C ASN A 163 -7.46 -25.03 10.86
N TYR A 164 -6.63 -24.46 9.99
CA TYR A 164 -6.89 -23.16 9.38
C TYR A 164 -8.22 -23.18 8.62
N ASN A 165 -8.46 -24.19 7.77
CA ASN A 165 -9.68 -24.29 6.98
C ASN A 165 -10.95 -24.43 7.85
N LEU A 166 -10.85 -25.11 8.99
CA LEU A 166 -11.99 -25.33 9.89
C LEU A 166 -12.19 -24.19 10.90
N ASN A 167 -11.11 -23.63 11.42
CA ASN A 167 -11.15 -22.73 12.58
C ASN A 167 -10.61 -21.32 12.30
N GLY A 168 -10.04 -21.07 11.13
CA GLY A 168 -9.36 -19.82 10.77
C GLY A 168 -8.02 -19.63 11.50
N LEU A 169 -7.50 -18.41 11.48
CA LEU A 169 -6.29 -18.05 12.23
C LEU A 169 -6.56 -18.07 13.75
N GLN A 170 -5.78 -18.84 14.51
CA GLN A 170 -6.04 -19.01 15.95
C GLN A 170 -5.38 -17.92 16.78
N THR A 171 -4.09 -17.67 16.58
CA THR A 171 -3.28 -16.76 17.41
C THR A 171 -2.84 -15.51 16.64
N VAL A 172 -2.38 -14.49 17.37
CA VAL A 172 -1.71 -13.33 16.74
C VAL A 172 -0.43 -13.77 16.02
N HIS A 173 0.25 -14.81 16.51
CA HIS A 173 1.41 -15.37 15.82
C HIS A 173 1.03 -15.99 14.48
N ASP A 174 -0.04 -16.78 14.41
CA ASP A 174 -0.53 -17.35 13.14
C ASP A 174 -0.90 -16.23 12.15
N TYR A 175 -1.49 -15.14 12.66
CA TYR A 175 -1.80 -13.98 11.85
C TYR A 175 -0.56 -13.30 11.26
N ASP A 176 0.50 -13.15 12.06
CA ASP A 176 1.79 -12.62 11.60
C ASP A 176 2.44 -13.56 10.59
N VAL A 177 2.42 -14.88 10.82
CA VAL A 177 2.96 -15.90 9.90
C VAL A 177 2.18 -15.91 8.58
N TYR A 178 0.85 -15.82 8.62
CA TYR A 178 0.05 -15.70 7.41
C TYR A 178 0.44 -14.43 6.63
N CYS A 179 0.49 -13.28 7.31
CA CYS A 179 0.89 -12.02 6.67
C CYS A 179 2.33 -12.05 6.15
N HIS A 180 3.24 -12.80 6.79
CA HIS A 180 4.60 -13.01 6.32
C HIS A 180 4.60 -13.62 4.91
N TYR A 181 3.89 -14.74 4.72
CA TYR A 181 3.89 -15.43 3.43
C TYR A 181 3.27 -14.59 2.30
N VAL A 182 2.14 -13.93 2.55
CA VAL A 182 1.40 -13.23 1.48
C VAL A 182 1.84 -11.78 1.26
N ALA A 183 2.58 -11.18 2.21
CA ALA A 183 2.98 -9.78 2.11
C ALA A 183 4.38 -9.46 2.66
N GLY A 184 4.83 -10.10 3.74
CA GLY A 184 6.18 -9.95 4.28
C GLY A 184 7.26 -10.32 3.26
N LEU A 185 7.09 -11.46 2.59
CA LEU A 185 7.96 -11.91 1.49
C LEU A 185 8.00 -10.95 0.30
N VAL A 186 6.90 -10.25 0.02
CA VAL A 186 6.89 -9.19 -1.01
C VAL A 186 7.77 -8.02 -0.57
N GLY A 187 7.73 -7.68 0.73
CA GLY A 187 8.65 -6.74 1.36
C GLY A 187 10.10 -7.15 1.18
N ASP A 188 10.45 -8.40 1.55
CA ASP A 188 11.78 -9.00 1.35
C ASP A 188 12.25 -8.84 -0.11
N GLY A 189 11.47 -9.36 -1.06
CA GLY A 189 11.79 -9.29 -2.49
C GLY A 189 12.03 -7.87 -2.99
N LEU A 190 11.14 -6.94 -2.65
CA LEU A 190 11.28 -5.54 -3.06
C LEU A 190 12.52 -4.91 -2.43
N THR A 191 12.80 -5.15 -1.14
CA THR A 191 13.99 -4.61 -0.47
C THR A 191 15.27 -5.13 -1.11
N ARG A 192 15.36 -6.42 -1.42
CA ARG A 192 16.51 -7.01 -2.14
C ARG A 192 16.73 -6.34 -3.48
N LEU A 193 15.69 -6.20 -4.29
CA LEU A 193 15.77 -5.55 -5.60
C LEU A 193 16.25 -4.09 -5.48
N ILE A 194 15.73 -3.35 -4.50
CA ILE A 194 16.13 -1.96 -4.21
C ILE A 194 17.61 -1.86 -3.81
N VAL A 195 18.09 -2.77 -2.97
CA VAL A 195 19.49 -2.80 -2.53
C VAL A 195 20.43 -3.19 -3.68
N ILE A 196 20.08 -4.20 -4.48
CA ILE A 196 20.86 -4.58 -5.67
C ILE A 196 20.94 -3.43 -6.67
N ALA A 197 19.85 -2.68 -6.87
CA ALA A 197 19.83 -1.46 -7.70
C ALA A 197 20.60 -0.27 -7.09
N LYS A 198 21.12 -0.40 -5.85
CA LYS A 198 21.81 0.66 -5.09
C LYS A 198 20.94 1.89 -4.82
N PHE A 199 19.64 1.68 -4.68
CA PHE A 199 18.66 2.73 -4.40
C PHE A 199 18.36 2.89 -2.91
N ALA A 200 18.93 2.01 -2.08
CA ALA A 200 18.99 2.12 -0.64
C ALA A 200 20.38 1.68 -0.14
N ASN A 201 20.69 2.02 1.11
CA ASN A 201 21.87 1.50 1.79
C ASN A 201 21.73 -0.04 2.02
N GLU A 202 22.82 -0.80 1.90
CA GLU A 202 22.82 -2.25 2.16
C GLU A 202 22.31 -2.61 3.57
N SER A 203 22.50 -1.72 4.55
CA SER A 203 21.97 -1.87 5.91
C SER A 203 20.43 -1.91 5.99
N LEU A 204 19.71 -1.51 4.93
CA LEU A 204 18.27 -1.66 4.87
C LEU A 204 17.85 -3.13 4.85
N TYR A 205 18.64 -3.98 4.18
CA TYR A 205 18.37 -5.42 4.11
C TYR A 205 18.95 -6.21 5.29
N SER A 206 19.81 -5.61 6.12
CA SER A 206 20.35 -6.27 7.31
C SER A 206 19.37 -6.35 8.49
N ASN A 207 18.20 -5.71 8.41
CA ASN A 207 17.19 -5.74 9.47
C ASN A 207 15.86 -6.25 8.91
N GLU A 208 15.64 -7.56 9.06
CA GLU A 208 14.49 -8.28 8.49
C GLU A 208 13.15 -7.69 8.95
N GLN A 209 13.10 -7.26 10.22
CA GLN A 209 11.91 -6.69 10.82
C GLN A 209 11.39 -5.45 10.06
N LEU A 210 12.27 -4.68 9.42
CA LEU A 210 11.86 -3.45 8.72
C LEU A 210 11.04 -3.75 7.48
N TYR A 211 11.52 -4.64 6.61
CA TYR A 211 10.79 -4.99 5.39
C TYR A 211 9.60 -5.92 5.67
N GLU A 212 9.69 -6.73 6.72
CA GLU A 212 8.57 -7.52 7.22
C GLU A 212 7.42 -6.60 7.66
N SER A 213 7.70 -5.62 8.51
CA SER A 213 6.72 -4.64 8.96
C SER A 213 6.11 -3.81 7.82
N MET A 214 6.86 -3.54 6.74
CA MET A 214 6.32 -2.89 5.55
C MET A 214 5.21 -3.72 4.88
N GLY A 215 5.39 -5.04 4.78
CA GLY A 215 4.39 -5.96 4.24
C GLY A 215 3.21 -6.14 5.19
N LEU A 216 3.49 -6.43 6.46
CA LEU A 216 2.48 -6.68 7.49
C LEU A 216 1.58 -5.47 7.70
N PHE A 217 2.11 -4.25 7.73
CA PHE A 217 1.27 -3.06 7.91
C PHE A 217 0.21 -2.92 6.81
N LEU A 218 0.57 -3.20 5.55
CA LEU A 218 -0.36 -3.16 4.42
C LEU A 218 -1.37 -4.29 4.51
N GLN A 219 -0.92 -5.51 4.76
CA GLN A 219 -1.78 -6.69 4.76
C GLN A 219 -2.78 -6.65 5.91
N LYS A 220 -2.32 -6.31 7.11
CA LYS A 220 -3.21 -6.15 8.27
C LYS A 220 -4.24 -5.05 8.06
N THR A 221 -3.85 -3.95 7.43
CA THR A 221 -4.80 -2.87 7.08
C THR A 221 -5.87 -3.36 6.11
N ASN A 222 -5.49 -4.17 5.12
CA ASN A 222 -6.45 -4.75 4.17
C ASN A 222 -7.41 -5.72 4.86
N ILE A 223 -6.88 -6.65 5.66
CA ILE A 223 -7.68 -7.65 6.40
C ILE A 223 -8.68 -7.01 7.37
N ILE A 224 -8.33 -5.90 8.01
CA ILE A 224 -9.27 -5.17 8.87
C ILE A 224 -10.39 -4.54 8.05
N ARG A 225 -10.04 -3.91 6.91
CA ARG A 225 -10.99 -3.20 6.05
C ARG A 225 -11.96 -4.15 5.34
N ASP A 226 -11.46 -5.31 4.90
CA ASP A 226 -12.16 -6.21 3.98
C ASP A 226 -13.01 -7.27 4.73
N TYR A 227 -13.18 -7.14 6.05
CA TYR A 227 -13.97 -8.03 6.92
C TYR A 227 -15.29 -8.52 6.32
N ASN A 228 -16.10 -7.61 5.77
CA ASN A 228 -17.41 -7.97 5.20
C ASN A 228 -17.27 -8.76 3.89
N GLU A 229 -16.35 -8.35 3.00
CA GLU A 229 -16.07 -9.03 1.74
C GLU A 229 -15.56 -10.46 2.01
N ASP A 230 -14.59 -10.59 2.92
CA ASP A 230 -14.01 -11.87 3.30
C ASP A 230 -15.07 -12.84 3.85
N LEU A 231 -15.94 -12.37 4.77
CA LEU A 231 -16.99 -13.22 5.34
C LEU A 231 -18.05 -13.64 4.31
N VAL A 232 -18.40 -12.77 3.36
CA VAL A 232 -19.34 -13.11 2.28
C VAL A 232 -18.76 -14.20 1.38
N ASP A 233 -17.46 -14.16 1.14
CA ASP A 233 -16.73 -15.17 0.37
C ASP A 233 -16.40 -16.44 1.18
N GLY A 234 -16.79 -16.49 2.47
CA GLY A 234 -16.56 -17.65 3.34
C GLY A 234 -15.14 -17.72 3.92
N ARG A 235 -14.37 -16.63 3.86
CA ARG A 235 -13.00 -16.51 4.37
C ARG A 235 -12.98 -15.82 5.74
N SER A 236 -11.96 -16.09 6.54
CA SER A 236 -11.78 -15.40 7.83
C SER A 236 -10.31 -15.26 8.21
N PHE A 237 -9.84 -14.02 8.26
CA PHE A 237 -8.43 -13.69 8.57
C PHE A 237 -8.22 -12.98 9.91
N TRP A 238 -9.30 -12.70 10.66
CA TRP A 238 -9.14 -12.11 11.99
C TRP A 238 -8.71 -13.21 12.98
N PRO A 239 -7.64 -13.01 13.77
CA PRO A 239 -7.17 -14.04 14.70
C PRO A 239 -8.16 -14.25 15.85
N LYS A 240 -8.47 -15.52 16.12
CA LYS A 240 -9.41 -15.94 17.19
C LYS A 240 -9.00 -15.43 18.56
N GLU A 241 -7.71 -15.42 18.85
CA GLU A 241 -7.16 -14.85 20.08
C GLU A 241 -7.64 -13.41 20.33
N ILE A 242 -7.88 -12.62 19.26
CA ILE A 242 -8.41 -11.26 19.37
C ILE A 242 -9.94 -11.26 19.37
N TRP A 243 -10.59 -11.79 18.33
CA TRP A 243 -12.04 -11.59 18.18
C TRP A 243 -12.86 -12.35 19.22
N SER A 244 -12.36 -13.48 19.73
CA SER A 244 -13.08 -14.28 20.74
C SER A 244 -13.19 -13.60 22.11
N GLN A 245 -12.43 -12.52 22.34
CA GLN A 245 -12.57 -11.66 23.52
C GLN A 245 -13.86 -10.84 23.50
N TYR A 246 -14.44 -10.63 22.30
CA TYR A 246 -15.59 -9.74 22.09
C TYR A 246 -16.86 -10.50 21.71
N ALA A 247 -16.77 -11.58 20.95
CA ALA A 247 -17.92 -12.38 20.54
C ALA A 247 -17.61 -13.89 20.42
N PRO A 248 -18.63 -14.77 20.56
CA PRO A 248 -18.45 -16.21 20.43
C PRO A 248 -18.07 -16.66 19.00
N GLN A 249 -18.53 -15.94 17.97
CA GLN A 249 -18.21 -16.21 16.57
C GLN A 249 -17.89 -14.90 15.84
N LEU A 250 -16.93 -14.94 14.91
CA LEU A 250 -16.50 -13.75 14.14
C LEU A 250 -17.67 -13.08 13.38
N LYS A 251 -18.60 -13.87 12.82
CA LYS A 251 -19.77 -13.38 12.10
C LYS A 251 -20.81 -12.67 12.98
N ASP A 252 -20.72 -12.82 14.30
CA ASP A 252 -21.69 -12.23 15.22
C ASP A 252 -21.61 -10.70 15.24
N PHE A 253 -20.49 -10.10 14.82
CA PHE A 253 -20.37 -8.63 14.71
C PHE A 253 -21.25 -8.03 13.61
N MET A 254 -21.76 -8.82 12.66
CA MET A 254 -22.74 -8.35 11.68
C MET A 254 -24.14 -8.14 12.28
N LYS A 255 -24.37 -8.62 13.51
CA LYS A 255 -25.65 -8.46 14.19
C LYS A 255 -25.72 -7.10 14.87
N PRO A 256 -26.83 -6.34 14.73
CA PRO A 256 -26.95 -5.00 15.32
C PRO A 256 -26.67 -4.95 16.83
N GLU A 257 -27.05 -5.99 17.59
CA GLU A 257 -26.82 -6.09 19.03
C GLU A 257 -25.34 -6.22 19.42
N ASN A 258 -24.46 -6.62 18.49
CA ASN A 258 -23.02 -6.78 18.72
C ASN A 258 -22.18 -5.73 17.97
N GLU A 259 -22.80 -4.71 17.37
CA GLU A 259 -22.09 -3.68 16.58
C GLU A 259 -20.95 -3.06 17.38
N GLN A 260 -21.21 -2.65 18.63
CA GLN A 260 -20.19 -2.05 19.49
C GLN A 260 -19.03 -3.01 19.81
N LEU A 261 -19.32 -4.29 20.04
CA LEU A 261 -18.29 -5.31 20.27
C LEU A 261 -17.42 -5.52 19.03
N GLY A 262 -18.02 -5.41 17.84
CA GLY A 262 -17.31 -5.39 16.57
C GLY A 262 -16.37 -4.19 16.43
N LEU A 263 -16.83 -3.00 16.83
CA LEU A 263 -16.00 -1.78 16.83
C LEU A 263 -14.80 -1.90 17.79
N ASP A 264 -15.04 -2.42 19.00
CA ASP A 264 -13.97 -2.64 19.98
C ASP A 264 -12.93 -3.65 19.46
N CYS A 265 -13.39 -4.69 18.75
CA CYS A 265 -12.52 -5.66 18.08
C CYS A 265 -11.71 -5.02 16.93
N ILE A 266 -12.34 -4.19 16.08
CA ILE A 266 -11.63 -3.41 15.05
C ILE A 266 -10.53 -2.57 15.69
N ASN A 267 -10.85 -1.87 16.79
CA ASN A 267 -9.89 -1.00 17.47
C ASN A 267 -8.70 -1.81 18.05
N HIS A 268 -8.93 -3.04 18.50
CA HIS A 268 -7.85 -3.97 18.89
C HIS A 268 -6.97 -4.37 17.70
N LEU A 269 -7.55 -4.65 16.55
CA LEU A 269 -6.78 -4.99 15.34
C LEU A 269 -6.01 -3.78 14.80
N VAL A 270 -6.59 -2.59 14.86
CA VAL A 270 -5.88 -1.34 14.52
C VAL A 270 -4.71 -1.12 15.48
N LEU A 271 -4.87 -1.35 16.79
CA LEU A 271 -3.77 -1.32 17.74
C LEU A 271 -2.64 -2.27 17.33
N ASN A 272 -2.97 -3.50 16.92
CA ASN A 272 -2.00 -4.48 16.44
C ASN A 272 -1.31 -3.99 15.15
N ALA A 273 -2.04 -3.46 14.16
CA ALA A 273 -1.43 -2.93 12.94
C ALA A 273 -0.51 -1.73 13.22
N LEU A 274 -0.87 -0.85 14.18
CA LEU A 274 -0.05 0.30 14.56
C LEU A 274 1.31 -0.07 15.19
N SER A 275 1.54 -1.33 15.57
CA SER A 275 2.87 -1.75 16.07
C SER A 275 3.97 -1.66 15.01
N HIS A 276 3.60 -1.70 13.72
CA HIS A 276 4.55 -1.70 12.60
C HIS A 276 4.99 -0.29 12.15
N VAL A 277 4.34 0.79 12.64
CA VAL A 277 4.55 2.14 12.08
C VAL A 277 5.97 2.66 12.29
N ILE A 278 6.60 2.36 13.44
CA ILE A 278 7.99 2.78 13.70
C ILE A 278 8.96 2.14 12.70
N ASP A 279 8.78 0.85 12.43
CA ASP A 279 9.58 0.12 11.45
C ASP A 279 9.34 0.66 10.02
N VAL A 280 8.07 0.94 9.67
CA VAL A 280 7.70 1.54 8.38
C VAL A 280 8.42 2.88 8.18
N LEU A 281 8.38 3.77 9.17
CA LEU A 281 9.05 5.07 9.09
C LEU A 281 10.58 4.93 9.04
N THR A 282 11.13 3.95 9.77
CA THR A 282 12.57 3.63 9.75
C THR A 282 13.00 3.09 8.39
N TYR A 283 12.18 2.22 7.77
CA TYR A 283 12.42 1.67 6.45
C TYR A 283 12.42 2.77 5.39
N LEU A 284 11.40 3.62 5.38
CA LEU A 284 11.28 4.73 4.43
C LEU A 284 12.45 5.72 4.53
N ALA A 285 13.02 5.92 5.73
CA ALA A 285 14.20 6.75 5.92
C ALA A 285 15.48 6.19 5.28
N GLY A 286 15.52 4.89 4.94
CA GLY A 286 16.68 4.22 4.33
C GLY A 286 16.72 4.23 2.81
N ILE A 287 15.70 4.78 2.13
CA ILE A 287 15.59 4.76 0.66
C ILE A 287 16.10 6.07 0.07
N HIS A 288 17.08 6.01 -0.83
CA HIS A 288 17.75 7.18 -1.37
C HIS A 288 17.14 7.62 -2.72
N GLU A 289 16.77 6.67 -3.58
CA GLU A 289 16.21 6.99 -4.88
C GLU A 289 14.74 7.44 -4.78
N GLN A 290 14.42 8.56 -5.42
CA GLN A 290 13.19 9.30 -5.19
C GLN A 290 11.91 8.60 -5.68
N SER A 291 11.96 7.92 -6.83
CA SER A 291 10.80 7.19 -7.33
C SER A 291 10.53 5.92 -6.52
N THR A 292 11.59 5.24 -6.08
CA THR A 292 11.55 4.08 -5.19
C THR A 292 11.01 4.47 -3.82
N PHE A 293 11.44 5.62 -3.29
CA PHE A 293 10.87 6.17 -2.06
C PHE A 293 9.36 6.38 -2.21
N GLN A 294 8.91 7.03 -3.29
CA GLN A 294 7.48 7.25 -3.54
C GLN A 294 6.71 5.94 -3.69
N PHE A 295 7.28 4.97 -4.41
CA PHE A 295 6.71 3.63 -4.57
C PHE A 295 6.49 2.93 -3.21
N CYS A 296 7.48 2.98 -2.32
CA CYS A 296 7.35 2.41 -0.99
C CYS A 296 6.45 3.24 -0.07
N ALA A 297 6.51 4.57 -0.14
CA ALA A 297 5.79 5.45 0.78
C ALA A 297 4.29 5.53 0.52
N ILE A 298 3.88 5.56 -0.76
CA ILE A 298 2.49 5.79 -1.17
C ILE A 298 1.53 4.73 -0.56
N PRO A 299 1.79 3.41 -0.62
CA PRO A 299 0.96 2.41 0.04
C PRO A 299 0.86 2.61 1.55
N GLN A 300 1.97 2.98 2.19
CA GLN A 300 2.06 3.12 3.64
C GLN A 300 1.21 4.30 4.13
N VAL A 301 1.26 5.44 3.42
CA VAL A 301 0.41 6.59 3.75
C VAL A 301 -1.08 6.34 3.45
N MET A 302 -1.38 5.51 2.45
CA MET A 302 -2.77 5.07 2.21
C MET A 302 -3.24 4.09 3.28
N ALA A 303 -2.36 3.24 3.79
CA ALA A 303 -2.68 2.29 4.85
C ALA A 303 -3.02 3.00 6.16
N ILE A 304 -2.20 3.95 6.63
CA ILE A 304 -2.56 4.73 7.84
C ILE A 304 -3.85 5.55 7.66
N ALA A 305 -4.08 6.10 6.46
CA ALA A 305 -5.34 6.78 6.14
C ALA A 305 -6.55 5.82 6.19
N THR A 306 -6.34 4.58 5.75
CA THR A 306 -7.35 3.52 5.80
C THR A 306 -7.59 3.04 7.22
N LEU A 307 -6.54 2.84 8.03
CA LEU A 307 -6.66 2.51 9.45
C LEU A 307 -7.48 3.58 10.19
N ALA A 308 -7.21 4.86 9.94
CA ALA A 308 -8.01 5.95 10.51
C ALA A 308 -9.48 5.94 10.05
N LEU A 309 -9.75 5.47 8.83
CA LEU A 309 -11.11 5.36 8.29
C LEU A 309 -11.89 4.16 8.87
N VAL A 310 -11.24 3.03 9.11
CA VAL A 310 -11.88 1.83 9.66
C VAL A 310 -12.02 1.91 11.19
N PHE A 311 -11.14 2.66 11.86
CA PHE A 311 -11.15 2.83 13.30
C PHE A 311 -12.48 3.40 13.81
N ASN A 312 -13.13 2.68 14.72
CA ASN A 312 -14.43 3.01 15.28
C ASN A 312 -15.52 3.30 14.22
N ASN A 313 -15.51 2.57 13.09
CA ASN A 313 -16.43 2.76 11.98
C ASN A 313 -17.28 1.52 11.68
N ARG A 314 -18.58 1.58 11.99
CA ARG A 314 -19.53 0.47 11.81
C ARG A 314 -19.76 0.05 10.38
N GLU A 315 -19.50 0.93 9.41
CA GLU A 315 -19.68 0.60 7.99
C GLU A 315 -18.77 -0.57 7.56
N VAL A 316 -17.66 -0.80 8.26
CA VAL A 316 -16.74 -1.94 8.04
C VAL A 316 -17.42 -3.29 8.29
N LEU A 317 -18.37 -3.35 9.22
CA LEU A 317 -19.07 -4.60 9.57
C LEU A 317 -20.12 -4.99 8.52
N HIS A 318 -20.53 -4.04 7.68
CA HIS A 318 -21.65 -4.20 6.75
C HIS A 318 -21.30 -3.96 5.29
N GLY A 319 -20.07 -3.54 4.99
CA GLY A 319 -19.63 -3.32 3.63
C GLY A 319 -18.21 -2.77 3.52
N ASN A 320 -17.88 -2.40 2.30
CA ASN A 320 -16.53 -1.97 1.93
C ASN A 320 -16.32 -0.48 2.15
N VAL A 321 -15.43 -0.13 3.07
CA VAL A 321 -15.05 1.26 3.34
C VAL A 321 -13.75 1.60 2.61
N LYS A 322 -13.73 2.68 1.82
CA LYS A 322 -12.56 3.08 1.02
C LYS A 322 -12.27 4.57 1.14
N ILE A 323 -11.00 4.93 1.24
CA ILE A 323 -10.57 6.33 1.16
C ILE A 323 -11.02 6.94 -0.18
N ARG A 324 -11.38 8.22 -0.17
CA ARG A 324 -11.84 8.90 -1.39
C ARG A 324 -10.68 9.03 -2.38
N LYS A 325 -10.98 8.99 -3.68
CA LYS A 325 -9.98 9.23 -4.72
C LYS A 325 -9.27 10.59 -4.58
N GLY A 326 -9.99 11.61 -4.13
CA GLY A 326 -9.44 12.92 -3.85
C GLY A 326 -8.41 12.89 -2.72
N THR A 327 -8.72 12.18 -1.63
CA THR A 327 -7.76 11.87 -0.55
C THR A 327 -6.55 11.13 -1.09
N THR A 328 -6.73 10.09 -1.92
CA THR A 328 -5.62 9.38 -2.57
C THR A 328 -4.69 10.32 -3.34
N CYS A 329 -5.23 11.24 -4.15
CA CYS A 329 -4.43 12.22 -4.88
C CYS A 329 -3.67 13.16 -3.93
N TYR A 330 -4.29 13.58 -2.83
CA TYR A 330 -3.63 14.40 -1.82
C TYR A 330 -2.45 13.66 -1.17
N LEU A 331 -2.67 12.40 -0.78
CA LEU A 331 -1.63 11.57 -0.17
C LEU A 331 -0.45 11.37 -1.12
N ILE A 332 -0.70 11.02 -2.39
CA ILE A 332 0.37 10.85 -3.41
C ILE A 332 1.23 12.11 -3.54
N LEU A 333 0.60 13.30 -3.57
CA LEU A 333 1.33 14.56 -3.73
C LEU A 333 2.12 14.95 -2.47
N LYS A 334 1.56 14.67 -1.29
CA LYS A 334 2.17 15.04 0.00
C LYS A 334 3.23 14.03 0.44
N SER A 335 3.09 12.74 0.14
CA SER A 335 4.04 11.68 0.51
C SER A 335 5.26 11.58 -0.40
N ARG A 336 5.64 12.69 -1.07
CA ARG A 336 6.80 12.70 -1.96
C ARG A 336 8.12 12.90 -1.23
N THR A 337 8.07 13.41 0.00
CA THR A 337 9.21 13.55 0.91
C THR A 337 8.94 12.76 2.19
N LEU A 338 9.98 12.37 2.92
CA LEU A 338 9.84 11.69 4.20
C LEU A 338 9.12 12.59 5.22
N ARG A 339 9.40 13.88 5.18
CA ARG A 339 8.72 14.86 6.03
C ARG A 339 7.22 14.89 5.74
N GLY A 340 6.84 14.90 4.47
CA GLY A 340 5.45 14.84 4.06
C GLY A 340 4.75 13.56 4.50
N CYS A 341 5.46 12.42 4.49
CA CYS A 341 4.96 11.16 5.03
C CYS A 341 4.73 11.24 6.55
N VAL A 342 5.71 11.72 7.32
CA VAL A 342 5.59 11.86 8.78
C VAL A 342 4.41 12.77 9.15
N GLU A 343 4.22 13.88 8.44
CA GLU A 343 3.06 14.75 8.66
C GLU A 343 1.72 14.08 8.35
N ILE A 344 1.68 13.17 7.36
CA ILE A 344 0.48 12.37 7.08
C ILE A 344 0.21 11.39 8.23
N PHE A 345 1.24 10.68 8.70
CA PHE A 345 1.11 9.76 9.82
C PHE A 345 0.64 10.49 11.09
N ASP A 346 1.26 11.63 11.44
CA ASP A 346 0.83 12.48 12.56
C ASP A 346 -0.64 12.91 12.43
N TYR A 347 -1.07 13.36 11.24
CA TYR A 347 -2.47 13.73 11.01
C TYR A 347 -3.44 12.57 11.29
N TYR A 348 -3.19 11.39 10.73
CA TYR A 348 -4.10 10.25 10.88
C TYR A 348 -4.02 9.58 12.25
N LEU A 349 -2.88 9.63 12.94
CA LEU A 349 -2.79 9.21 14.34
C LEU A 349 -3.64 10.11 15.25
N ARG A 350 -3.66 11.43 15.00
CA ARG A 350 -4.55 12.36 15.70
C ARG A 350 -6.03 12.11 15.35
N ASP A 351 -6.33 11.78 14.10
CA ASP A 351 -7.68 11.42 13.69
C ASP A 351 -8.18 10.16 14.43
N ILE A 352 -7.36 9.11 14.52
CA ILE A 352 -7.63 7.91 15.33
C ILE A 352 -7.86 8.29 16.80
N LYS A 353 -6.94 9.05 17.38
CA LYS A 353 -7.02 9.49 18.78
C LYS A 353 -8.30 10.31 19.07
N SER A 354 -8.75 11.12 18.11
CA SER A 354 -9.98 11.92 18.26
C SER A 354 -11.27 11.08 18.28
N LYS A 355 -11.23 9.86 17.70
CA LYS A 355 -12.36 8.91 17.65
C LYS A 355 -12.32 7.89 18.80
N LEU A 356 -11.23 7.84 19.55
CA LEU A 356 -11.02 6.88 20.62
C LEU A 356 -11.83 7.25 21.87
N ALA A 357 -12.86 6.45 22.16
CA ALA A 357 -13.72 6.61 23.33
C ALA A 357 -13.04 6.10 24.61
N VAL A 358 -13.27 6.77 25.75
CA VAL A 358 -12.71 6.38 27.06
C VAL A 358 -13.18 4.99 27.50
N GLN A 359 -14.35 4.57 27.03
CA GLN A 359 -14.94 3.27 27.31
C GLN A 359 -14.32 2.12 26.51
N ASP A 360 -13.51 2.42 25.48
CA ASP A 360 -12.86 1.41 24.66
C ASP A 360 -11.94 0.52 25.52
N PRO A 361 -12.04 -0.81 25.44
CA PRO A 361 -11.22 -1.73 26.26
C PRO A 361 -9.72 -1.61 25.99
N ASN A 362 -9.34 -1.05 24.84
CA ASN A 362 -7.97 -0.80 24.42
C ASN A 362 -7.55 0.66 24.60
N PHE A 363 -8.36 1.52 25.24
CA PHE A 363 -8.10 2.96 25.40
C PHE A 363 -6.67 3.28 25.85
N LEU A 364 -6.21 2.64 26.93
CA LEU A 364 -4.87 2.88 27.46
C LEU A 364 -3.78 2.38 26.50
N LYS A 365 -3.95 1.17 25.93
CA LYS A 365 -2.97 0.56 25.04
C LYS A 365 -2.80 1.36 23.75
N LEU A 366 -3.91 1.83 23.16
CA LEU A 366 -3.93 2.70 21.98
C LEU A 366 -3.24 4.03 22.25
N ASN A 367 -3.54 4.69 23.38
CA ASN A 367 -2.85 5.94 23.74
C ASN A 367 -1.34 5.72 23.91
N ILE A 368 -0.92 4.65 24.59
CA ILE A 368 0.50 4.31 24.74
C ILE A 368 1.16 4.08 23.38
N GLN A 369 0.53 3.30 22.50
CA GLN A 369 1.11 2.99 21.19
C GLN A 369 1.21 4.23 20.30
N ILE A 370 0.16 5.06 20.25
CA ILE A 370 0.16 6.32 19.51
C ILE A 370 1.26 7.24 20.05
N SER A 371 1.39 7.38 21.37
CA SER A 371 2.42 8.26 21.95
C SER A 371 3.85 7.77 21.73
N LYS A 372 4.10 6.44 21.65
CA LYS A 372 5.40 5.91 21.21
C LYS A 372 5.73 6.33 19.78
N ILE A 373 4.74 6.28 18.89
CA ILE A 373 4.92 6.69 17.48
C ILE A 373 5.12 8.20 17.40
N GLU A 374 4.34 9.00 18.13
CA GLU A 374 4.49 10.46 18.21
C GLU A 374 5.91 10.84 18.67
N GLN A 375 6.41 10.22 19.74
CA GLN A 375 7.78 10.43 20.22
C GLN A 375 8.82 10.07 19.14
N PHE A 376 8.66 8.92 18.48
CA PHE A 376 9.58 8.50 17.42
C PHE A 376 9.63 9.50 16.26
N MET A 377 8.46 10.03 15.85
CA MET A 377 8.39 11.08 14.82
C MET A 377 9.05 12.40 15.26
N GLU A 378 9.00 12.75 16.56
CA GLU A 378 9.71 13.91 17.10
C GLU A 378 11.24 13.67 17.17
N GLU A 379 11.69 12.43 17.38
CA GLU A 379 13.11 12.07 17.28
C GLU A 379 13.63 12.14 15.84
N MET A 380 12.80 11.77 14.86
CA MET A 380 13.09 11.94 13.42
C MET A 380 13.28 13.42 13.05
N TYR A 381 12.39 14.29 13.54
CA TYR A 381 12.36 15.72 13.23
C TYR A 381 12.34 16.60 14.49
N GLN A 382 13.53 16.87 15.03
CA GLN A 382 13.71 17.65 16.26
C GLN A 382 13.62 19.17 16.01
N ASP A 383 12.49 19.65 15.52
CA ASP A 383 12.30 21.06 15.16
C ASP A 383 12.03 21.97 16.36
N LYS A 384 11.51 21.40 17.46
CA LYS A 384 11.03 22.13 18.65
C LYS A 384 12.10 22.21 19.75
N LEU A 385 13.35 22.45 19.36
CA LEU A 385 14.45 22.58 20.33
C LEU A 385 14.53 24.01 20.88
N PRO A 386 14.90 24.19 22.16
CA PRO A 386 15.20 25.51 22.69
C PRO A 386 16.34 26.20 21.91
N PRO A 387 16.41 27.54 21.91
CA PRO A 387 17.51 28.25 21.26
C PRO A 387 18.87 27.74 21.76
N ASN A 388 19.81 27.54 20.82
CA ASN A 388 21.17 27.03 21.05
C ASN A 388 21.30 25.56 21.48
N VAL A 389 20.20 24.79 21.52
CA VAL A 389 20.27 23.34 21.73
C VAL A 389 20.45 22.65 20.38
N LYS A 390 21.48 21.82 20.27
CA LYS A 390 21.68 20.98 19.08
C LYS A 390 20.77 19.76 19.14
N PRO A 391 20.28 19.26 17.98
CA PRO A 391 19.57 18.00 17.93
C PRO A 391 20.41 16.85 18.50
N ASN A 392 19.73 15.93 19.19
CA ASN A 392 20.32 14.67 19.60
C ASN A 392 20.59 13.82 18.35
N GLU A 393 21.83 13.36 18.17
CA GLU A 393 22.23 12.54 17.02
C GLU A 393 21.82 11.06 17.20
N THR A 394 20.53 10.82 17.36
CA THR A 394 19.98 9.45 17.39
C THR A 394 20.19 8.76 16.03
N PRO A 395 20.26 7.42 15.98
CA PRO A 395 20.42 6.70 14.72
C PRO A 395 19.37 7.07 13.66
N ILE A 396 18.11 7.23 14.07
CA ILE A 396 17.04 7.63 13.16
C ILE A 396 17.18 9.08 12.70
N PHE A 397 17.56 10.01 13.58
CA PHE A 397 17.80 11.41 13.20
C PHE A 397 18.90 11.52 12.13
N LEU A 398 19.98 10.75 12.28
CA LEU A 398 21.07 10.71 11.30
C LEU A 398 20.61 10.15 9.94
N LYS A 399 19.81 9.08 9.93
CA LYS A 399 19.19 8.54 8.70
C LYS A 399 18.29 9.57 8.03
N VAL A 400 17.43 10.24 8.79
CA VAL A 400 16.56 11.30 8.29
C VAL A 400 17.38 12.44 7.70
N LYS A 401 18.46 12.87 8.38
CA LYS A 401 19.35 13.93 7.90
C LYS A 401 20.06 13.56 6.59
N GLU A 402 20.45 12.30 6.42
CA GLU A 402 21.00 11.79 5.16
C GLU A 402 19.93 11.82 4.06
N ARG A 403 18.73 11.26 4.34
CA ARG A 403 17.60 11.22 3.41
C ARG A 403 17.14 12.60 2.96
N SER A 404 17.08 13.58 3.88
CA SER A 404 16.59 14.93 3.60
C SER A 404 17.31 15.60 2.44
N ARG A 405 18.58 15.25 2.17
CA ARG A 405 19.33 15.77 1.02
C ARG A 405 18.64 15.45 -0.31
N TYR A 406 18.09 14.24 -0.42
CA TYR A 406 17.35 13.80 -1.61
C TYR A 406 15.94 14.42 -1.66
N ASP A 407 15.30 14.63 -0.50
CA ASP A 407 14.02 15.35 -0.44
C ASP A 407 14.18 16.81 -0.89
N ASP A 408 15.29 17.47 -0.53
CA ASP A 408 15.60 18.85 -0.91
C ASP A 408 15.76 19.02 -2.43
N GLU A 409 16.28 18.01 -3.13
CA GLU A 409 16.40 18.01 -4.60
C GLU A 409 15.02 18.06 -5.30
N LEU A 410 13.97 17.57 -4.65
CA LEU A 410 12.62 17.57 -5.19
C LEU A 410 11.88 18.90 -4.98
N VAL A 411 12.28 19.70 -3.99
CA VAL A 411 11.60 20.94 -3.60
C VAL A 411 11.38 21.90 -4.79
N PRO A 412 12.38 22.17 -5.66
CA PRO A 412 12.18 23.05 -6.81
C PRO A 412 11.08 22.56 -7.76
N THR A 413 11.02 21.25 -8.03
CA THR A 413 9.97 20.66 -8.86
C THR A 413 8.59 20.83 -8.23
N GLN A 414 8.46 20.62 -6.92
CA GLN A 414 7.18 20.80 -6.24
C GLN A 414 6.69 22.25 -6.27
N GLN A 415 7.62 23.20 -6.12
CA GLN A 415 7.35 24.64 -6.21
C GLN A 415 6.94 25.04 -7.63
N GLU A 416 7.60 24.50 -8.66
CA GLU A 416 7.24 24.75 -10.06
C GLU A 416 5.83 24.23 -10.38
N GLU A 417 5.50 23.01 -9.97
CA GLU A 417 4.16 22.44 -10.15
C GLU A 417 3.09 23.28 -9.42
N GLU A 418 3.41 23.76 -8.21
CA GLU A 418 2.51 24.61 -7.42
C GLU A 418 2.28 25.97 -8.09
N TYR A 419 3.36 26.57 -8.60
CA TYR A 419 3.30 27.81 -9.36
C TYR A 419 2.47 27.65 -10.63
N LYS A 420 2.70 26.59 -11.43
CA LYS A 420 1.92 26.28 -12.63
C LYS A 420 0.43 26.14 -12.32
N PHE A 421 0.09 25.42 -11.25
CA PHE A 421 -1.31 25.26 -10.84
C PHE A 421 -1.95 26.60 -10.48
N ASN A 422 -1.29 27.40 -9.63
CA ASN A 422 -1.83 28.68 -9.17
C ASN A 422 -1.94 29.70 -10.30
N MET A 423 -1.02 29.68 -11.27
CA MET A 423 -1.09 30.51 -12.48
C MET A 423 -2.32 30.15 -13.32
N VAL A 424 -2.52 28.86 -13.63
CA VAL A 424 -3.68 28.40 -14.42
C VAL A 424 -4.99 28.71 -13.70
N LEU A 425 -5.05 28.46 -12.38
CA LEU A 425 -6.23 28.78 -11.58
C LEU A 425 -6.54 30.28 -11.60
N SER A 426 -5.52 31.13 -11.47
CA SER A 426 -5.68 32.60 -11.51
C SER A 426 -6.20 33.09 -12.87
N ILE A 427 -5.72 32.49 -13.97
CA ILE A 427 -6.22 32.78 -15.32
C ILE A 427 -7.70 32.40 -15.44
N ILE A 428 -8.07 31.19 -15.00
CA ILE A 428 -9.47 30.72 -15.05
C ILE A 428 -10.38 31.64 -14.24
N LEU A 429 -10.00 31.98 -13.00
CA LEU A 429 -10.78 32.87 -12.15
C LEU A 429 -10.91 34.28 -12.76
N SER A 430 -9.85 34.81 -13.37
CA SER A 430 -9.87 36.11 -14.05
C SER A 430 -10.82 36.10 -15.25
N VAL A 431 -10.82 35.03 -16.05
CA VAL A 431 -11.72 34.86 -17.19
C VAL A 431 -13.18 34.75 -16.72
N LEU A 432 -13.46 33.96 -15.67
CA LEU A 432 -14.80 33.82 -15.10
C LEU A 432 -15.32 35.14 -14.52
N LEU A 433 -14.47 35.89 -13.82
CA LEU A 433 -14.80 37.24 -13.34
C LEU A 433 -15.09 38.20 -14.49
N GLY A 434 -14.31 38.12 -15.58
CA GLY A 434 -14.56 38.88 -16.81
C GLY A 434 -15.93 38.57 -17.43
N PHE A 435 -16.28 37.29 -17.57
CA PHE A 435 -17.61 36.89 -18.06
C PHE A 435 -18.74 37.31 -17.13
N TYR A 436 -18.55 37.15 -15.81
CA TYR A 436 -19.53 37.60 -14.83
C TYR A 436 -19.76 39.11 -14.91
N TYR A 437 -18.69 39.90 -15.04
CA TYR A 437 -18.77 41.36 -15.19
C TYR A 437 -19.49 41.77 -16.48
N ILE A 438 -19.20 41.12 -17.61
CA ILE A 438 -19.91 41.37 -18.88
C ILE A 438 -21.40 40.98 -18.76
N TYR A 439 -21.70 39.88 -18.08
CA TYR A 439 -23.06 39.40 -17.86
C TYR A 439 -23.87 40.35 -16.97
N THR A 440 -23.28 40.87 -15.88
CA THR A 440 -23.96 41.85 -15.01
C THR A 440 -24.16 43.18 -15.72
N LEU A 441 -23.22 43.62 -16.55
CA LEU A 441 -23.37 44.80 -17.40
C LEU A 441 -24.50 44.68 -18.43
N HIS A 442 -24.78 43.48 -18.96
CA HIS A 442 -25.89 43.26 -19.90
C HIS A 442 -27.26 43.12 -19.21
N ARG A 443 -27.29 42.90 -17.90
CA ARG A 443 -28.52 42.81 -17.10
C ARG A 443 -28.92 44.14 -16.43
N ALA A 444 -27.96 45.04 -16.23
CA ALA A 444 -28.19 46.42 -15.82
C ALA A 444 -28.60 47.26 -17.04
#